data_AF-A0AAD1T8D1-F1
#
_entry.id   AF-A0AAD1T8D1-F1
#
_cell.length_a   1.000
_cell.length_b   1.000
_cell.length_c   1.000
_cell.angle_alpha   90.00
_cell.angle_beta   90.00
_cell.angle_gamma   90.00
#
_symmetry.space_group_name_H-M   'P 1'
#
loop_
_entity.id
_entity.type
_entity.pdbx_description
1 polymer ?
#
loop_
_entity_poly.entity_id
_entity_poly.type
_entity_poly.pdbx_seq_one_letter_code
_entity_poly.pdbx_strand_id
1 'polypeptide(L)'
;MQWAIILLSALLGLGACNPVQPEETIPVKENFELQKIYGKWYDIAIASTSSWLQKYKDKYYMGTLILSEGDTDEGVQTVSTHMRRGTCTQHTGVYKKTDRPGKFNYEIPSKGWHFENYVVFTNYDEYAIMLTMKTKSSETKKTVKLYGRTPEVRQSLIEEFRQFALEQGIPEDSIFTVINNGECTPGDLEVTPRRARRDILPQGILPQEEEGSGDNTPIIKNNGDSCRLAVERGPCLGSHLNYFYNSSSMACEMFTYGGCLGNSNNFGSEKECLQRCRTEAACRLPIVTGSCKQSQTLWAFDAAQGKCITFTYGGCRGNGNKFYTEKECKEYCGVTGNGDDDILS
;
A
#
# COMPACT_ATOMS: atom_id res chain seq x y z
N MET A 1 -45.25 43.49 -56.96
CA MET A 1 -46.61 43.60 -56.37
C MET A 1 -46.98 42.21 -55.93
N GLN A 2 -47.24 41.85 -54.68
CA GLN A 2 -47.78 42.57 -53.53
C GLN A 2 -47.31 41.84 -52.25
N TRP A 3 -47.06 42.59 -51.19
CA TRP A 3 -46.83 42.11 -49.83
C TRP A 3 -48.14 41.72 -49.15
N ALA A 4 -48.13 40.69 -48.29
CA ALA A 4 -48.96 40.64 -47.08
C ALA A 4 -48.38 39.65 -46.06
N ILE A 5 -47.88 40.22 -44.96
CA ILE A 5 -47.48 39.56 -43.73
C ILE A 5 -48.74 39.29 -42.91
N ILE A 6 -48.92 38.06 -42.41
CA ILE A 6 -49.79 37.77 -41.26
C ILE A 6 -48.98 36.96 -40.26
N LEU A 7 -48.69 37.58 -39.13
CA LEU A 7 -48.21 36.93 -37.90
C LEU A 7 -49.39 36.92 -36.92
N LEU A 8 -49.76 35.74 -36.42
CA LEU A 8 -50.53 35.58 -35.18
C LEU A 8 -50.22 34.21 -34.54
N SER A 9 -49.28 34.26 -33.60
CA SER A 9 -49.13 33.46 -32.39
C SER A 9 -49.72 32.04 -32.32
N ALA A 10 -48.85 31.03 -32.38
CA ALA A 10 -49.09 29.71 -31.80
C ALA A 10 -48.17 29.53 -30.58
N LEU A 11 -48.77 29.53 -29.38
CA LEU A 11 -48.15 29.00 -28.16
C LEU A 11 -48.03 27.49 -28.32
N LEU A 12 -46.84 26.99 -28.66
CA LEU A 12 -46.48 25.59 -28.50
C LEU A 12 -45.54 25.49 -27.31
N GLY A 13 -46.06 24.85 -26.26
CA GLY A 13 -45.29 24.51 -25.07
C GLY A 13 -44.05 23.72 -25.45
N LEU A 14 -42.91 24.14 -24.90
CA LEU A 14 -41.66 23.42 -24.91
C LEU A 14 -41.83 22.12 -24.12
N GLY A 15 -42.27 21.06 -24.80
CA GLY A 15 -41.99 19.70 -24.39
C GLY A 15 -40.54 19.40 -24.73
N ALA A 16 -39.61 19.88 -23.90
CA ALA A 16 -38.25 19.37 -23.92
C ALA A 16 -38.31 17.89 -23.51
N CYS A 17 -38.44 17.00 -24.49
CA CYS A 17 -37.95 15.64 -24.31
C CYS A 17 -36.46 15.78 -24.03
N ASN A 18 -36.08 15.74 -22.75
CA ASN A 18 -34.72 15.40 -22.40
C ASN A 18 -34.41 14.08 -23.13
N PRO A 19 -33.38 14.02 -23.97
CA PRO A 19 -32.94 12.75 -24.50
C PRO A 19 -32.62 11.87 -23.29
N VAL A 20 -33.38 10.79 -23.12
CA VAL A 20 -33.02 9.69 -22.24
C VAL A 20 -31.66 9.24 -22.73
N GLN A 21 -30.61 9.61 -22.00
CA GLN A 21 -29.28 9.10 -22.26
C GLN A 21 -29.37 7.57 -22.19
N PRO A 22 -28.78 6.83 -23.15
CA PRO A 22 -28.68 5.39 -23.00
C PRO A 22 -27.91 5.14 -21.72
N GLU A 23 -28.56 4.49 -20.75
CA GLU A 23 -27.94 4.01 -19.54
C GLU A 23 -26.86 3.02 -19.98
N GLU A 24 -25.61 3.47 -20.08
CA GLU A 24 -24.49 2.64 -20.52
C GLU A 24 -24.39 1.44 -19.58
N THR A 25 -24.88 0.29 -20.03
CA THR A 25 -24.80 -0.95 -19.26
C THR A 25 -23.34 -1.33 -19.17
N ILE A 26 -22.76 -1.16 -17.98
CA ILE A 26 -21.39 -1.55 -17.68
C ILE A 26 -21.11 -2.97 -18.18
N PRO A 27 -20.01 -3.20 -18.90
CA PRO A 27 -19.71 -4.51 -19.46
C PRO A 27 -19.48 -5.55 -18.35
N VAL A 28 -19.97 -6.76 -18.60
CA VAL A 28 -19.80 -7.94 -17.73
C VAL A 28 -19.37 -9.10 -18.63
N LYS A 29 -18.57 -10.03 -18.10
CA LYS A 29 -18.11 -11.21 -18.81
C LYS A 29 -19.29 -11.96 -19.44
N GLU A 30 -19.22 -12.17 -20.75
CA GLU A 30 -20.20 -12.97 -21.48
C GLU A 30 -20.18 -14.43 -21.03
N ASN A 31 -21.37 -15.02 -20.87
CA ASN A 31 -21.55 -16.39 -20.38
C ASN A 31 -20.80 -16.65 -19.07
N PHE A 32 -20.89 -15.71 -18.12
CA PHE A 32 -20.21 -15.81 -16.84
C PHE A 32 -20.62 -17.07 -16.07
N GLU A 33 -19.64 -17.88 -15.70
CA GLU A 33 -19.81 -19.11 -14.93
C GLU A 33 -19.34 -18.89 -13.48
N LEU A 34 -20.30 -18.76 -12.57
CA LEU A 34 -20.03 -18.43 -11.17
C LEU A 34 -19.06 -19.41 -10.49
N GLN A 35 -19.24 -20.71 -10.71
CA GLN A 35 -18.43 -21.74 -10.06
C GLN A 35 -16.94 -21.66 -10.47
N LYS A 36 -16.64 -21.15 -11.67
CA LYS A 36 -15.25 -21.02 -12.16
C LYS A 36 -14.51 -19.84 -11.58
N ILE A 37 -15.22 -18.80 -11.09
CA ILE A 37 -14.56 -17.63 -10.47
C ILE A 37 -14.13 -17.91 -9.02
N TYR A 38 -14.65 -18.98 -8.41
CA TYR A 38 -14.32 -19.33 -7.03
C TYR A 38 -12.83 -19.65 -6.84
N GLY A 39 -12.44 -19.65 -5.56
CA GLY A 39 -11.07 -19.81 -5.12
C GLY A 39 -10.37 -18.48 -4.89
N LYS A 40 -9.05 -18.57 -4.80
CA LYS A 40 -8.17 -17.48 -4.40
C LYS A 40 -7.71 -16.63 -5.58
N TRP A 41 -7.58 -15.34 -5.31
CA TRP A 41 -7.12 -14.30 -6.21
C TRP A 41 -6.17 -13.36 -5.47
N TYR A 42 -5.14 -12.86 -6.16
CA TYR A 42 -4.22 -11.82 -5.67
C TYR A 42 -4.60 -10.49 -6.29
N ASP A 43 -4.65 -9.41 -5.51
CA ASP A 43 -4.86 -8.08 -6.10
C ASP A 43 -3.54 -7.58 -6.69
N ILE A 44 -3.53 -7.26 -7.98
CA ILE A 44 -2.30 -6.97 -8.74
C ILE A 44 -2.21 -5.49 -9.08
N ALA A 45 -3.34 -4.88 -9.42
CA ALA A 45 -3.41 -3.47 -9.73
C ALA A 45 -4.77 -2.89 -9.35
N ILE A 46 -4.76 -1.59 -9.04
CA ILE A 46 -5.93 -0.85 -8.55
C ILE A 46 -6.00 0.48 -9.29
N ALA A 47 -7.22 0.86 -9.66
CA ALA A 47 -7.54 2.14 -10.29
C ALA A 47 -8.81 2.70 -9.65
N SER A 48 -8.87 3.99 -9.29
CA SER A 48 -10.09 4.55 -8.69
C SER A 48 -10.29 6.05 -8.88
N THR A 49 -11.56 6.46 -8.98
CA THR A 49 -11.98 7.86 -8.90
C THR A 49 -12.13 8.38 -7.47
N SER A 50 -11.90 7.53 -6.47
CA SER A 50 -11.93 7.91 -5.06
C SER A 50 -10.65 8.64 -4.66
N SER A 51 -10.77 9.93 -4.33
CA SER A 51 -9.64 10.76 -3.85
C SER A 51 -8.95 10.18 -2.62
N TRP A 52 -9.68 9.39 -1.81
CA TRP A 52 -9.10 8.67 -0.69
C TRP A 52 -8.11 7.61 -1.19
N LEU A 53 -8.49 6.80 -2.18
CA LEU A 53 -7.65 5.71 -2.69
C LEU A 53 -6.38 6.25 -3.37
N GLN A 54 -6.53 7.37 -4.08
CA GLN A 54 -5.42 8.09 -4.71
C GLN A 54 -4.38 8.54 -3.67
N LYS A 55 -4.84 9.06 -2.52
CA LYS A 55 -3.98 9.56 -1.44
C LYS A 55 -3.20 8.45 -0.73
N TYR A 56 -3.71 7.22 -0.73
CA TYR A 56 -3.13 6.10 0.02
C TYR A 56 -2.57 4.99 -0.86
N LYS A 57 -2.42 5.21 -2.18
CA LYS A 57 -1.92 4.22 -3.13
C LYS A 57 -0.62 3.54 -2.70
N ASP A 58 0.31 4.29 -2.10
CA ASP A 58 1.61 3.76 -1.64
C ASP A 58 1.52 2.89 -0.36
N LYS A 59 0.33 2.80 0.25
CA LYS A 59 0.06 1.98 1.43
C LYS A 59 -0.70 0.68 1.08
N TYR A 60 -0.90 0.41 -0.21
CA TYR A 60 -1.51 -0.83 -0.69
C TYR A 60 -0.44 -1.87 -0.97
N TYR A 61 -0.43 -2.88 -0.11
CA TYR A 61 0.26 -4.14 -0.37
C TYR A 61 -0.71 -5.13 -0.98
N MET A 62 -0.15 -6.05 -1.75
CA MET A 62 -0.89 -7.14 -2.36
C MET A 62 -1.75 -7.88 -1.33
N GLY A 63 -3.05 -7.80 -1.54
CA GLY A 63 -4.03 -8.55 -0.77
C GLY A 63 -4.42 -9.85 -1.49
N THR A 64 -5.15 -10.69 -0.78
CA THR A 64 -5.84 -11.83 -1.38
C THR A 64 -7.34 -11.69 -1.21
N LEU A 65 -8.08 -12.16 -2.21
CA LEU A 65 -9.53 -12.30 -2.21
C LEU A 65 -9.84 -13.78 -2.45
N ILE A 66 -10.60 -14.38 -1.55
CA ILE A 66 -11.14 -15.72 -1.72
C ILE A 66 -12.64 -15.59 -1.96
N LEU A 67 -13.11 -16.16 -3.06
CA LEU A 67 -14.53 -16.27 -3.39
C LEU A 67 -14.96 -17.73 -3.20
N SER A 68 -16.02 -17.94 -2.44
CA SER A 68 -16.60 -19.27 -2.21
C SER A 68 -18.11 -19.21 -2.22
N GLU A 69 -18.73 -20.39 -2.27
CA GLU A 69 -20.17 -20.52 -2.06
C GLU A 69 -20.56 -19.92 -0.70
N GLY A 70 -21.65 -19.16 -0.67
CA GLY A 70 -22.18 -18.61 0.57
C GLY A 70 -22.97 -19.65 1.36
N ASP A 71 -23.25 -19.35 2.63
CA ASP A 71 -24.11 -20.19 3.47
C ASP A 71 -25.54 -20.32 2.92
N THR A 72 -25.95 -19.39 2.05
CA THR A 72 -27.20 -19.41 1.30
C THR A 72 -26.95 -19.42 -0.19
N ASP A 73 -27.85 -20.04 -0.96
CA ASP A 73 -27.78 -20.10 -2.43
C ASP A 73 -27.86 -18.71 -3.09
N GLU A 74 -28.22 -17.67 -2.34
CA GLU A 74 -28.33 -16.29 -2.80
C GLU A 74 -27.02 -15.50 -2.67
N GLY A 75 -26.04 -16.04 -1.93
CA GLY A 75 -24.80 -15.36 -1.57
C GLY A 75 -23.54 -15.99 -2.19
N VAL A 76 -22.52 -15.16 -2.35
CA VAL A 76 -21.13 -15.56 -2.57
C VAL A 76 -20.34 -15.04 -1.38
N GLN A 77 -19.74 -15.93 -0.60
CA GLN A 77 -18.89 -15.53 0.50
C GLN A 77 -17.58 -14.97 -0.04
N THR A 78 -17.14 -13.86 0.54
CA THR A 78 -15.89 -13.20 0.18
C THR A 78 -15.01 -13.09 1.40
N VAL A 79 -13.74 -13.48 1.27
CA VAL A 79 -12.75 -13.33 2.33
C VAL A 79 -11.56 -12.56 1.77
N SER A 80 -11.42 -11.32 2.21
CA SER A 80 -10.35 -10.43 1.79
C SER A 80 -9.30 -10.34 2.89
N THR A 81 -8.07 -10.72 2.58
CA THR A 81 -6.93 -10.68 3.53
C THR A 81 -5.89 -9.70 3.03
N HIS A 82 -5.41 -8.84 3.91
CA HIS A 82 -4.46 -7.81 3.54
C HIS A 82 -3.60 -7.36 4.73
N MET A 83 -2.38 -6.94 4.45
CA MET A 83 -1.46 -6.41 5.46
C MET A 83 -1.70 -4.91 5.65
N ARG A 84 -2.04 -4.50 6.87
CA ARG A 84 -2.15 -3.07 7.25
C ARG A 84 -1.29 -2.79 8.47
N ARG A 85 -0.33 -1.88 8.32
CA ARG A 85 0.51 -1.39 9.44
C ARG A 85 1.10 -2.56 10.25
N GLY A 86 1.66 -3.55 9.55
CA GLY A 86 2.26 -4.74 10.18
C GLY A 86 1.28 -5.77 10.76
N THR A 87 -0.03 -5.54 10.67
CA THR A 87 -1.05 -6.49 11.11
C THR A 87 -1.76 -7.09 9.90
N CYS A 88 -1.85 -8.41 9.85
CA CYS A 88 -2.65 -9.09 8.85
C CYS A 88 -4.14 -9.03 9.24
N THR A 89 -4.93 -8.32 8.46
CA THR A 89 -6.37 -8.16 8.68
C THR A 89 -7.15 -8.96 7.64
N GLN A 90 -8.13 -9.72 8.12
CA GLN A 90 -9.06 -10.47 7.27
C GLN A 90 -10.48 -9.96 7.48
N HIS A 91 -11.19 -9.76 6.37
CA HIS A 91 -12.57 -9.32 6.37
C HIS A 91 -13.40 -10.31 5.58
N THR A 92 -14.51 -10.73 6.18
CA THR A 92 -15.49 -11.59 5.53
C THR A 92 -16.70 -10.75 5.14
N GLY A 93 -17.17 -10.92 3.91
CA GLY A 93 -18.38 -10.30 3.37
C GLY A 93 -19.22 -11.30 2.59
N VAL A 94 -20.40 -10.87 2.18
CA VAL A 94 -21.30 -11.67 1.35
C VAL A 94 -21.79 -10.82 0.19
N TYR A 95 -21.40 -11.20 -1.02
CA TYR A 95 -21.94 -10.64 -2.26
C TYR A 95 -23.29 -11.28 -2.55
N LYS A 96 -24.33 -10.46 -2.69
CA LYS A 96 -25.67 -10.89 -3.09
C LYS A 96 -25.69 -11.08 -4.62
N LYS A 97 -26.13 -12.25 -5.07
CA LYS A 97 -26.32 -12.53 -6.50
C LYS A 97 -27.42 -11.63 -7.06
N THR A 98 -27.36 -11.33 -8.36
CA THR A 98 -28.40 -10.57 -9.07
C THR A 98 -28.87 -11.36 -10.29
N ASP A 99 -29.96 -10.92 -10.92
CA ASP A 99 -30.50 -11.55 -12.15
C ASP A 99 -29.53 -11.46 -13.34
N ARG A 100 -28.51 -10.60 -13.25
CA ARG A 100 -27.47 -10.45 -14.27
C ARG A 100 -26.21 -11.23 -13.84
N PRO A 101 -25.88 -12.37 -14.48
CA PRO A 101 -24.67 -13.13 -14.17
C PRO A 101 -23.42 -12.25 -14.23
N GLY A 102 -22.54 -12.37 -13.22
CA GLY A 102 -21.33 -11.56 -13.11
C GLY A 102 -21.55 -10.16 -12.50
N LYS A 103 -22.79 -9.78 -12.20
CA LYS A 103 -23.13 -8.61 -11.37
C LYS A 103 -23.54 -9.07 -9.96
N PHE A 104 -22.96 -8.44 -8.96
CA PHE A 104 -23.24 -8.70 -7.54
C PHE A 104 -23.48 -7.40 -6.78
N ASN A 105 -24.39 -7.45 -5.82
CA ASN A 105 -24.64 -6.33 -4.92
C ASN A 105 -24.01 -6.59 -3.55
N TYR A 106 -23.51 -5.54 -2.92
CA TYR A 106 -23.05 -5.58 -1.55
C TYR A 106 -23.66 -4.38 -0.81
N GLU A 107 -24.25 -4.64 0.35
CA GLU A 107 -24.89 -3.61 1.16
C GLU A 107 -24.35 -3.71 2.57
N ILE A 108 -23.89 -2.57 3.10
CA ILE A 108 -23.49 -2.45 4.49
C ILE A 108 -24.67 -1.82 5.23
N PRO A 109 -25.39 -2.57 6.09
CA PRO A 109 -26.63 -2.09 6.72
C PRO A 109 -26.44 -0.80 7.53
N SER A 110 -25.24 -0.55 8.05
CA SER A 110 -24.96 0.55 8.97
C SER A 110 -24.58 1.89 8.31
N LYS A 111 -24.38 1.97 6.97
CA LYS A 111 -23.79 3.18 6.35
C LYS A 111 -24.47 3.74 5.10
N GLY A 112 -25.56 3.12 4.63
CA GLY A 112 -26.34 3.63 3.49
C GLY A 112 -25.57 3.76 2.17
N TRP A 113 -24.45 3.03 2.04
CA TRP A 113 -23.71 2.91 0.78
C TRP A 113 -24.21 1.68 0.03
N HIS A 114 -24.52 1.87 -1.24
CA HIS A 114 -24.85 0.80 -2.16
C HIS A 114 -23.62 0.47 -3.01
N PHE A 115 -23.26 -0.82 -3.08
CA PHE A 115 -22.12 -1.28 -3.85
C PHE A 115 -22.59 -2.24 -4.93
N GLU A 116 -22.19 -1.97 -6.16
CA GLU A 116 -22.37 -2.87 -7.29
C GLU A 116 -21.01 -3.35 -7.77
N ASN A 117 -20.85 -4.65 -7.92
CA ASN A 117 -19.60 -5.29 -8.33
C ASN A 117 -19.84 -6.04 -9.64
N TYR A 118 -18.97 -5.82 -10.60
CA TYR A 118 -19.07 -6.36 -11.96
C TYR A 118 -17.79 -7.11 -12.28
N VAL A 119 -17.90 -8.39 -12.66
CA VAL A 119 -16.78 -9.14 -13.25
C VAL A 119 -16.75 -8.83 -14.74
N VAL A 120 -15.85 -7.94 -15.14
CA VAL A 120 -15.85 -7.37 -16.50
C VAL A 120 -15.13 -8.30 -17.47
N PHE A 121 -13.89 -8.67 -17.14
CA PHE A 121 -13.06 -9.55 -17.96
C PHE A 121 -12.49 -10.65 -17.09
N THR A 122 -12.48 -11.88 -17.60
CA THR A 122 -11.80 -13.00 -16.95
C THR A 122 -11.70 -14.17 -17.93
N ASN A 123 -10.64 -14.95 -17.77
CA ASN A 123 -10.52 -16.30 -18.34
C ASN A 123 -10.57 -17.39 -17.25
N TYR A 124 -10.93 -17.02 -16.01
CA TYR A 124 -11.01 -17.86 -14.82
C TYR A 124 -9.69 -18.44 -14.29
N ASP A 125 -8.74 -18.74 -15.16
CA ASP A 125 -7.52 -19.49 -14.82
C ASP A 125 -6.28 -18.59 -14.63
N GLU A 126 -6.29 -17.37 -15.15
CA GLU A 126 -5.15 -16.45 -15.09
C GLU A 126 -5.51 -15.14 -14.39
N TYR A 127 -6.58 -14.48 -14.82
CA TYR A 127 -6.91 -13.12 -14.37
C TYR A 127 -8.41 -12.84 -14.27
N ALA A 128 -8.74 -11.81 -13.51
CA ALA A 128 -10.06 -11.18 -13.50
C ALA A 128 -9.94 -9.66 -13.33
N ILE A 129 -10.63 -8.88 -14.15
CA ILE A 129 -10.80 -7.44 -13.98
C ILE A 129 -12.21 -7.21 -13.43
N MET A 130 -12.28 -6.61 -12.25
CA MET A 130 -13.54 -6.32 -11.58
C MET A 130 -13.72 -4.82 -11.41
N LEU A 131 -14.91 -4.32 -11.73
CA LEU A 131 -15.32 -2.93 -11.49
C LEU A 131 -16.29 -2.90 -10.31
N THR A 132 -15.99 -2.07 -9.31
CA THR A 132 -16.87 -1.78 -8.19
C THR A 132 -17.35 -0.34 -8.29
N MET A 133 -18.66 -0.16 -8.23
CA MET A 133 -19.31 1.14 -8.06
C MET A 133 -19.80 1.28 -6.64
N LYS A 134 -19.46 2.41 -6.03
CA LYS A 134 -19.90 2.77 -4.69
C LYS A 134 -20.71 4.04 -4.79
N THR A 135 -22.00 3.94 -4.46
CA THR A 135 -22.96 5.04 -4.59
C THR A 135 -23.49 5.44 -3.22
N LYS A 136 -23.49 6.74 -2.92
CA LYS A 136 -24.21 7.32 -1.78
C LYS A 136 -24.84 8.63 -2.19
N SER A 137 -26.14 8.73 -1.94
CA SER A 137 -26.97 9.84 -2.38
C SER A 137 -26.90 10.02 -3.90
N SER A 138 -26.01 10.89 -4.39
CA SER A 138 -25.81 11.18 -5.82
C SER A 138 -24.34 11.08 -6.25
N GLU A 139 -23.42 10.76 -5.34
CA GLU A 139 -22.00 10.61 -5.66
C GLU A 139 -21.68 9.14 -5.89
N THR A 140 -21.15 8.85 -7.08
CA THR A 140 -20.72 7.51 -7.47
C THR A 140 -19.19 7.47 -7.64
N LYS A 141 -18.53 6.59 -6.90
CA LYS A 141 -17.10 6.31 -7.03
C LYS A 141 -16.90 4.98 -7.73
N LYS A 142 -15.98 4.95 -8.70
CA LYS A 142 -15.62 3.75 -9.45
C LYS A 142 -14.24 3.28 -8.98
N THR A 143 -14.10 1.98 -8.79
CA THR A 143 -12.81 1.32 -8.51
C THR A 143 -12.68 0.10 -9.39
N VAL A 144 -11.63 0.02 -10.18
CA VAL A 144 -11.29 -1.16 -10.97
C VAL A 144 -10.12 -1.87 -10.30
N LYS A 145 -10.21 -3.20 -10.18
CA LYS A 145 -9.11 -4.03 -9.69
C LYS A 145 -8.78 -5.12 -10.71
N LEU A 146 -7.48 -5.32 -10.93
CA LEU A 146 -6.95 -6.47 -11.63
C LEU A 146 -6.55 -7.52 -10.61
N TYR A 147 -7.10 -8.71 -10.77
CA TYR A 147 -6.79 -9.89 -9.98
C TYR A 147 -6.04 -10.92 -10.81
N GLY A 148 -5.08 -11.59 -10.20
CA GLY A 148 -4.36 -12.74 -10.77
C GLY A 148 -4.60 -14.02 -9.97
N ARG A 149 -4.57 -15.18 -10.63
CA ARG A 149 -4.46 -16.48 -9.93
C ARG A 149 -3.09 -16.70 -9.30
N THR A 150 -2.10 -15.97 -9.77
CA THR A 150 -0.73 -15.86 -9.23
C THR A 150 -0.45 -14.40 -8.85
N PRO A 151 0.54 -14.13 -7.98
CA PRO A 151 0.92 -12.77 -7.60
C PRO A 151 1.61 -11.98 -8.73
N GLU A 152 1.82 -12.61 -9.89
CA GLU A 152 2.39 -12.00 -11.07
C GLU A 152 1.50 -12.33 -12.27
N VAL A 153 1.33 -11.35 -13.17
CA VAL A 153 0.56 -11.49 -14.41
C VAL A 153 1.35 -10.86 -15.55
N ARG A 154 0.99 -11.21 -16.80
CA ARG A 154 1.66 -10.67 -17.99
C ARG A 154 1.48 -9.17 -18.12
N GLN A 155 2.52 -8.47 -18.59
CA GLN A 155 2.48 -7.02 -18.80
C GLN A 155 1.33 -6.57 -19.72
N SER A 156 0.95 -7.39 -20.70
CA SER A 156 -0.19 -7.12 -21.59
C SER A 156 -1.52 -6.98 -20.83
N LEU A 157 -1.72 -7.74 -19.75
CA LEU A 157 -2.91 -7.66 -18.91
C LEU A 157 -2.92 -6.39 -18.05
N ILE A 158 -1.75 -5.93 -17.62
CA ILE A 158 -1.60 -4.65 -16.90
C ILE A 158 -1.98 -3.49 -17.83
N GLU A 159 -1.57 -3.54 -19.09
CA GLU A 159 -1.92 -2.53 -20.09
C GLU A 159 -3.40 -2.56 -20.44
N GLU A 160 -3.99 -3.74 -20.64
CA GLU A 160 -5.44 -3.91 -20.86
C GLU A 160 -6.26 -3.36 -19.68
N PHE A 161 -5.83 -3.65 -18.45
CA PHE A 161 -6.41 -3.07 -17.23
C PHE A 161 -6.30 -1.54 -17.20
N ARG A 162 -5.13 -0.99 -17.55
CA ARG A 162 -4.89 0.46 -17.58
C ARG A 162 -5.83 1.13 -18.59
N GLN A 163 -5.92 0.57 -19.79
CA GLN A 163 -6.78 1.07 -20.84
C GLN A 163 -8.25 1.06 -20.42
N PHE A 164 -8.74 -0.05 -19.87
CA PHE A 164 -10.10 -0.14 -19.36
C PHE A 164 -10.37 0.87 -18.23
N ALA A 165 -9.41 1.06 -17.30
CA ALA A 165 -9.56 2.05 -16.23
C ALA A 165 -9.71 3.48 -16.76
N LEU A 166 -8.92 3.85 -17.78
CA LEU A 166 -9.01 5.16 -18.44
C LEU A 166 -10.37 5.34 -19.14
N GLU A 167 -10.88 4.31 -19.81
CA GLU A 167 -12.23 4.32 -20.42
C GLU A 167 -13.35 4.50 -19.38
N GLN A 168 -13.14 4.02 -18.15
CA GLN A 168 -14.07 4.26 -17.04
C GLN A 168 -13.98 5.68 -16.45
N GLY A 169 -13.12 6.55 -17.00
CA GLY A 169 -12.91 7.92 -16.55
C GLY A 169 -12.01 8.04 -15.32
N ILE A 170 -11.19 7.01 -15.02
CA ILE A 170 -10.24 7.06 -13.91
C ILE A 170 -8.97 7.77 -14.39
N PRO A 171 -8.46 8.78 -13.67
CA PRO A 171 -7.26 9.49 -14.08
C PRO A 171 -6.01 8.61 -13.96
N GLU A 172 -5.04 8.84 -14.84
CA GLU A 172 -3.85 8.00 -15.01
C GLU A 172 -2.98 7.89 -13.75
N ASP A 173 -2.87 8.98 -12.98
CA ASP A 173 -2.12 9.07 -11.72
C ASP A 173 -2.72 8.25 -10.57
N SER A 174 -3.92 7.73 -10.81
CA SER A 174 -4.75 6.97 -9.88
C SER A 174 -4.83 5.49 -10.26
N ILE A 175 -4.05 5.06 -11.25
CA ILE A 175 -3.86 3.69 -11.69
C ILE A 175 -2.47 3.23 -11.24
N PHE A 176 -2.40 2.17 -10.44
CA PHE A 176 -1.13 1.69 -9.88
C PHE A 176 -1.13 0.17 -9.69
N THR A 177 0.04 -0.46 -9.82
CA THR A 177 0.29 -1.83 -9.38
C THR A 177 0.58 -1.85 -7.88
N VAL A 178 0.17 -2.92 -7.20
CA VAL A 178 0.42 -3.06 -5.76
C VAL A 178 1.74 -3.78 -5.51
N ILE A 179 2.35 -3.50 -4.35
CA ILE A 179 3.62 -4.10 -3.97
C ILE A 179 3.38 -5.50 -3.39
N ASN A 180 4.00 -6.52 -3.97
CA ASN A 180 3.97 -7.89 -3.45
C ASN A 180 4.92 -8.03 -2.26
N ASN A 181 4.37 -8.17 -1.05
CA ASN A 181 5.12 -8.42 0.19
C ASN A 181 4.97 -9.85 0.70
N GLY A 182 4.52 -10.77 -0.16
CA GLY A 182 4.10 -12.10 0.27
C GLY A 182 2.74 -12.08 0.96
N GLU A 183 2.21 -13.28 1.17
CA GLU A 183 0.95 -13.44 1.88
C GLU A 183 1.12 -13.31 3.39
N CYS A 184 0.09 -12.83 4.05
CA CYS A 184 -0.01 -12.84 5.49
C CYS A 184 -1.17 -13.74 5.92
N THR A 185 -1.06 -14.39 7.08
CA THR A 185 -2.20 -15.11 7.66
C THR A 185 -2.69 -14.46 8.96
N PRO A 186 -4.01 -14.38 9.19
CA PRO A 186 -4.54 -13.86 10.45
C PRO A 186 -4.13 -14.75 11.62
N GLY A 187 -3.41 -14.19 12.60
CA GLY A 187 -2.91 -14.92 13.77
C GLY A 187 -1.41 -15.17 13.76
N ASP A 188 -0.72 -14.92 12.64
CA ASP A 188 0.74 -14.83 12.64
C ASP A 188 1.17 -13.55 13.36
N LEU A 189 1.50 -13.67 14.64
CA LEU A 189 2.52 -12.81 15.23
C LEU A 189 3.82 -13.13 14.50
N GLU A 190 4.62 -12.15 14.10
CA GLU A 190 6.01 -12.41 13.74
C GLU A 190 6.68 -13.17 14.90
N VAL A 191 6.78 -14.50 14.76
CA VAL A 191 7.66 -15.30 15.59
C VAL A 191 9.05 -14.91 15.16
N THR A 192 9.65 -13.97 15.90
CA THR A 192 11.10 -13.80 15.92
C THR A 192 11.72 -15.20 15.99
N PRO A 193 12.62 -15.59 15.06
CA PRO A 193 13.25 -16.90 15.15
C PRO A 193 13.90 -17.04 16.51
N ARG A 194 13.39 -17.94 17.35
CA ARG A 194 14.07 -18.35 18.58
C ARG A 194 15.42 -18.90 18.15
N ARG A 195 16.49 -18.24 18.61
CA ARG A 195 17.87 -18.70 18.44
C ARG A 195 17.95 -20.17 18.83
N ALA A 196 18.23 -21.04 17.86
CA ALA A 196 18.87 -22.30 18.15
C ALA A 196 20.19 -21.97 18.87
N ARG A 197 20.43 -22.63 20.01
CA ARG A 197 21.69 -22.55 20.74
C ARG A 197 22.83 -22.85 19.76
N ARG A 198 23.80 -21.93 19.68
CA ARG A 198 25.08 -22.19 19.02
C ARG A 198 25.84 -23.20 19.88
N ASP A 199 25.93 -24.42 19.41
CA ASP A 199 27.02 -25.30 19.83
C ASP A 199 28.31 -24.83 19.16
N ILE A 200 29.36 -24.72 19.96
CA ILE A 200 30.70 -24.26 19.61
C ILE A 200 31.52 -25.49 19.20
N LEU A 201 32.24 -25.44 18.06
CA LEU A 201 33.48 -26.18 17.78
C LEU A 201 34.19 -25.55 16.56
N PRO A 202 35.51 -25.76 16.37
CA PRO A 202 36.50 -24.69 16.37
C PRO A 202 37.20 -24.45 15.02
N GLN A 203 37.97 -23.36 14.98
CA GLN A 203 38.85 -22.89 13.90
C GLN A 203 39.68 -23.97 13.19
N GLY A 204 39.80 -23.82 11.87
CA GLY A 204 40.96 -24.31 11.12
C GLY A 204 40.82 -24.21 9.59
N ILE A 205 41.76 -23.45 8.99
CA ILE A 205 42.33 -23.59 7.63
C ILE A 205 41.67 -22.77 6.49
N LEU A 206 42.30 -21.65 6.15
CA LEU A 206 42.51 -21.16 4.77
C LEU A 206 43.80 -21.81 4.22
N PRO A 207 44.12 -21.82 2.91
CA PRO A 207 43.55 -21.01 1.80
C PRO A 207 43.29 -21.78 0.48
N GLN A 208 42.61 -21.13 -0.48
CA GLN A 208 43.20 -20.82 -1.80
C GLN A 208 42.30 -19.88 -2.60
N GLU A 209 42.96 -18.90 -3.23
CA GLU A 209 42.44 -17.88 -4.13
C GLU A 209 42.09 -18.53 -5.48
N GLU A 210 40.95 -18.16 -6.06
CA GLU A 210 40.83 -18.08 -7.52
C GLU A 210 40.16 -16.76 -7.90
N GLU A 211 40.86 -16.03 -8.76
CA GLU A 211 40.46 -14.78 -9.36
C GLU A 211 39.37 -14.99 -10.43
N GLY A 212 38.48 -13.99 -10.52
CA GLY A 212 37.95 -13.52 -11.80
C GLY A 212 36.62 -14.13 -12.26
N SER A 213 35.59 -13.30 -12.27
CA SER A 213 34.92 -12.88 -13.52
C SER A 213 33.73 -11.97 -13.18
N GLY A 214 33.66 -10.82 -13.85
CA GLY A 214 32.60 -9.85 -13.66
C GLY A 214 31.24 -10.41 -14.06
N ASP A 215 30.24 -10.11 -13.24
CA ASP A 215 28.85 -10.12 -13.67
C ASP A 215 28.18 -8.82 -13.20
N ASN A 216 27.79 -8.01 -14.17
CA ASN A 216 27.02 -6.79 -13.97
C ASN A 216 25.56 -7.18 -13.82
N THR A 217 25.17 -7.63 -12.63
CA THR A 217 23.76 -7.71 -12.25
C THR A 217 23.41 -6.47 -11.42
N PRO A 218 22.39 -5.68 -11.79
CA PRO A 218 21.93 -4.60 -10.93
C PRO A 218 21.31 -5.22 -9.68
N ILE A 219 22.08 -5.28 -8.60
CA ILE A 219 21.60 -5.66 -7.28
C ILE A 219 20.57 -4.60 -6.87
N ILE A 220 19.28 -4.95 -7.00
CA ILE A 220 18.20 -4.35 -6.23
C ILE A 220 18.58 -4.62 -4.76
N LYS A 221 19.31 -3.69 -4.14
CA LYS A 221 19.67 -3.78 -2.73
C LYS A 221 18.39 -3.75 -1.94
N ASN A 222 18.05 -4.88 -1.32
CA ASN A 222 17.01 -4.96 -0.32
C ASN A 222 17.25 -3.86 0.72
N ASN A 223 16.30 -2.93 0.81
CA ASN A 223 16.50 -1.68 1.51
C ASN A 223 16.74 -1.93 3.03
N GLY A 224 16.30 -3.05 3.60
CA GLY A 224 16.43 -3.37 5.03
C GLY A 224 17.75 -4.00 5.47
N ASP A 225 18.56 -4.54 4.55
CA ASP A 225 19.77 -5.29 4.93
C ASP A 225 20.92 -4.38 5.35
N SER A 226 21.02 -3.18 4.75
CA SER A 226 22.03 -2.17 5.09
C SER A 226 22.06 -1.84 6.58
N CYS A 227 20.90 -1.71 7.21
CA CYS A 227 20.76 -1.30 8.61
C CYS A 227 21.23 -2.36 9.61
N ARG A 228 21.52 -3.58 9.15
CA ARG A 228 21.98 -4.70 9.98
C ARG A 228 23.48 -4.96 9.85
N LEU A 229 24.15 -4.30 8.89
CA LEU A 229 25.57 -4.46 8.66
C LEU A 229 26.37 -3.76 9.77
N ALA A 230 27.56 -4.28 10.08
CA ALA A 230 28.50 -3.58 10.95
C ALA A 230 28.98 -2.29 10.28
N VAL A 231 29.41 -1.30 11.06
CA VAL A 231 30.02 -0.10 10.50
C VAL A 231 31.38 -0.43 9.85
N GLU A 232 31.67 0.17 8.70
CA GLU A 232 32.92 -0.08 7.97
C GLU A 232 33.54 1.23 7.47
N ARG A 233 34.74 1.52 7.94
CA ARG A 233 35.48 2.74 7.59
C ARG A 233 36.01 2.73 6.15
N GLY A 234 36.27 1.55 5.60
CA GLY A 234 37.00 1.39 4.34
C GLY A 234 38.50 1.69 4.49
N PRO A 235 39.32 1.40 3.45
CA PRO A 235 40.78 1.50 3.52
C PRO A 235 41.32 2.91 3.27
N CYS A 236 40.50 3.83 2.76
CA CYS A 236 40.93 5.20 2.53
C CYS A 236 41.15 5.97 3.84
N LEU A 237 42.08 6.93 3.82
CA LEU A 237 42.51 7.71 4.99
C LEU A 237 41.74 9.03 5.17
N GLY A 238 40.61 9.20 4.47
CA GLY A 238 39.72 10.34 4.67
C GLY A 238 39.11 10.36 6.08
N SER A 239 38.57 11.52 6.45
CA SER A 239 37.95 11.75 7.75
C SER A 239 36.56 12.37 7.59
N HIS A 240 35.68 11.64 6.91
CA HIS A 240 34.29 12.06 6.72
C HIS A 240 33.46 11.64 7.93
N LEU A 241 32.72 12.57 8.53
CA LEU A 241 31.83 12.28 9.65
C LEU A 241 30.48 11.83 9.11
N ASN A 242 30.22 10.53 9.16
CA ASN A 242 28.99 9.92 8.66
C ASN A 242 28.25 9.21 9.80
N TYR A 243 27.05 8.71 9.51
CA TYR A 243 26.19 8.00 10.45
C TYR A 243 26.03 6.53 10.06
N PHE A 244 25.97 5.66 11.06
CA PHE A 244 25.55 4.27 10.89
C PHE A 244 24.41 3.96 11.87
N TYR A 245 23.54 3.03 11.49
CA TYR A 245 22.49 2.55 12.38
C TYR A 245 23.04 1.46 13.31
N ASN A 246 22.96 1.71 14.60
CA ASN A 246 23.27 0.74 15.63
C ASN A 246 21.96 0.11 16.13
N SER A 247 21.73 -1.14 15.76
CA SER A 247 20.52 -1.88 16.13
C SER A 247 20.43 -2.20 17.62
N SER A 248 21.57 -2.22 18.34
CA SER A 248 21.61 -2.50 19.78
C SER A 248 21.18 -1.29 20.60
N SER A 249 21.59 -0.09 20.21
CA SER A 249 21.16 1.18 20.84
C SER A 249 19.90 1.76 20.20
N MET A 250 19.45 1.19 19.07
CA MET A 250 18.36 1.70 18.23
C MET A 250 18.55 3.18 17.86
N ALA A 251 19.79 3.55 17.55
CA ALA A 251 20.19 4.93 17.30
C ALA A 251 21.09 5.04 16.06
N CYS A 252 21.10 6.22 15.45
CA CYS A 252 22.06 6.56 14.41
C CYS A 252 23.28 7.23 15.05
N GLU A 253 24.40 6.52 15.04
CA GLU A 253 25.63 6.93 15.69
C GLU A 253 26.63 7.45 14.66
N MET A 254 27.44 8.42 15.05
CA MET A 254 28.46 8.98 14.17
C MET A 254 29.69 8.07 14.13
N PHE A 255 30.31 7.95 12.97
CA PHE A 255 31.59 7.29 12.79
C PHE A 255 32.44 8.01 11.74
N THR A 256 33.74 7.72 11.73
CA THR A 256 34.66 8.24 10.72
C THR A 256 34.71 7.30 9.52
N TYR A 257 34.23 7.78 8.37
CA TYR A 257 34.32 7.10 7.09
C TYR A 257 35.57 7.57 6.33
N GLY A 258 36.32 6.60 5.79
CA GLY A 258 37.58 6.79 5.07
C GLY A 258 37.44 7.46 3.71
N GLY A 259 36.22 7.57 3.17
CA GLY A 259 35.94 8.22 1.89
C GLY A 259 35.94 7.29 0.67
N CYS A 260 36.23 6.00 0.85
CA CYS A 260 36.06 4.99 -0.20
C CYS A 260 35.70 3.61 0.37
N LEU A 261 35.07 2.78 -0.47
CA LEU A 261 34.59 1.43 -0.14
C LEU A 261 33.72 1.44 1.12
N GLY A 262 33.74 0.38 1.93
CA GLY A 262 32.81 0.20 3.03
C GLY A 262 31.48 -0.41 2.59
N ASN A 263 30.55 -0.48 3.53
CA ASN A 263 29.24 -1.06 3.29
C ASN A 263 28.11 -0.03 3.37
N SER A 264 26.88 -0.52 3.20
CA SER A 264 25.70 0.34 3.08
C SER A 264 25.11 0.82 4.41
N ASN A 265 25.67 0.45 5.57
CA ASN A 265 25.35 1.08 6.85
C ASN A 265 26.15 2.37 7.04
N ASN A 266 26.02 3.29 6.07
CA ASN A 266 26.82 4.50 5.97
C ASN A 266 25.96 5.60 5.35
N PHE A 267 25.60 6.60 6.15
CA PHE A 267 24.64 7.65 5.80
C PHE A 267 25.27 9.03 5.98
N GLY A 268 24.96 9.97 5.09
CA GLY A 268 25.50 11.32 5.14
C GLY A 268 24.87 12.18 6.24
N SER A 269 23.71 11.79 6.76
CA SER A 269 23.02 12.51 7.83
C SER A 269 22.28 11.59 8.79
N GLU A 270 22.09 12.05 10.03
CA GLU A 270 21.27 11.34 11.02
C GLU A 270 19.83 11.15 10.53
N LYS A 271 19.30 12.16 9.82
CA LYS A 271 17.97 12.12 9.22
C LYS A 271 17.81 10.95 8.26
N GLU A 272 18.73 10.85 7.31
CA GLU A 272 18.74 9.79 6.30
C GLU A 272 18.83 8.42 6.99
N CYS A 273 19.77 8.26 7.93
CA CYS A 273 19.93 7.04 8.70
C CYS A 273 18.63 6.63 9.43
N LEU A 274 17.98 7.56 10.13
CA LEU A 274 16.74 7.28 10.86
C LEU A 274 15.57 6.97 9.91
N GLN A 275 15.42 7.72 8.81
CA GLN A 275 14.38 7.45 7.81
C GLN A 275 14.55 6.08 7.14
N ARG A 276 15.80 5.63 7.02
CA ARG A 276 16.17 4.39 6.35
C ARG A 276 16.07 3.16 7.26
N CYS A 277 16.42 3.31 8.55
CA CYS A 277 16.70 2.20 9.45
C CYS A 277 15.88 2.16 10.74
N ARG A 278 15.16 3.24 11.10
CA ARG A 278 14.33 3.26 12.31
C ARG A 278 13.18 2.26 12.19
N THR A 279 12.84 1.62 13.30
CA THR A 279 11.70 0.70 13.42
C THR A 279 10.69 1.22 14.44
N GLU A 280 9.51 0.62 14.50
CA GLU A 280 8.47 0.95 15.50
C GLU A 280 8.96 0.77 16.95
N ALA A 281 10.02 0.00 17.17
CA ALA A 281 10.64 -0.12 18.48
C ALA A 281 11.14 1.22 19.05
N ALA A 282 11.42 2.20 18.17
CA ALA A 282 11.75 3.56 18.55
C ALA A 282 10.68 4.22 19.42
N CYS A 283 9.40 3.91 19.20
CA CYS A 283 8.29 4.49 19.95
C CYS A 283 8.26 4.06 21.42
N ARG A 284 9.06 3.06 21.81
CA ARG A 284 9.19 2.63 23.21
C ARG A 284 10.42 3.22 23.91
N LEU A 285 11.24 4.00 23.19
CA LEU A 285 12.45 4.61 23.74
C LEU A 285 12.13 5.94 24.43
N PRO A 286 12.94 6.37 25.42
CA PRO A 286 12.76 7.68 26.05
C PRO A 286 13.01 8.82 25.06
N ILE A 287 12.36 9.97 25.30
CA ILE A 287 12.65 11.21 24.57
C ILE A 287 14.01 11.74 25.03
N VAL A 288 14.97 11.90 24.12
CA VAL A 288 16.35 12.31 24.45
C VAL A 288 16.76 13.54 23.66
N THR A 289 16.94 14.67 24.36
CA THR A 289 17.48 15.92 23.78
C THR A 289 18.91 15.76 23.29
N GLY A 290 19.74 14.93 23.93
CA GLY A 290 21.16 14.82 23.59
C GLY A 290 21.99 15.93 24.23
N SER A 291 23.32 15.82 24.16
CA SER A 291 24.25 16.69 24.91
C SER A 291 24.75 17.91 24.13
N CYS A 292 24.45 17.99 22.83
CA CYS A 292 24.85 19.13 22.01
C CYS A 292 23.96 20.36 22.27
N LYS A 293 24.46 21.55 21.90
CA LYS A 293 23.83 22.85 22.19
C LYS A 293 23.08 23.46 20.99
N GLN A 294 22.81 22.68 19.95
CA GLN A 294 21.94 23.14 18.86
C GLN A 294 20.48 23.05 19.31
N SER A 295 19.62 23.94 18.85
CA SER A 295 18.19 23.87 19.14
C SER A 295 17.46 23.49 17.86
N GLN A 296 16.93 22.28 17.82
CA GLN A 296 16.07 21.79 16.74
C GLN A 296 14.75 21.30 17.33
N THR A 297 13.63 21.85 16.86
CA THR A 297 12.31 21.35 17.27
C THR A 297 11.94 20.15 16.41
N LEU A 298 11.83 18.98 17.04
CA LEU A 298 11.47 17.71 16.40
C LEU A 298 10.29 17.07 17.12
N TRP A 299 9.76 16.01 16.54
CA TRP A 299 8.67 15.22 17.12
C TRP A 299 9.22 13.98 17.81
N ALA A 300 8.61 13.57 18.91
CA ALA A 300 8.87 12.31 19.58
C ALA A 300 7.55 11.73 20.08
N PHE A 301 7.49 10.42 20.22
CA PHE A 301 6.33 9.76 20.78
C PHE A 301 6.47 9.68 22.29
N ASP A 302 5.51 10.29 22.99
CA ASP A 302 5.38 10.13 24.43
C ASP A 302 4.52 8.89 24.71
N ALA A 303 5.18 7.80 25.09
CA ALA A 303 4.52 6.54 25.40
C ALA A 303 3.64 6.61 26.66
N ALA A 304 3.89 7.54 27.59
CA ALA A 304 3.05 7.73 28.77
C ALA A 304 1.75 8.48 28.42
N GLN A 305 1.82 9.43 27.49
CA GLN A 305 0.67 10.19 27.02
C GLN A 305 -0.03 9.56 25.79
N GLY A 306 0.58 8.52 25.20
CA GLY A 306 0.09 7.87 23.99
C GLY A 306 0.00 8.82 22.79
N LYS A 307 0.86 9.86 22.72
CA LYS A 307 0.75 10.89 21.68
C LYS A 307 2.11 11.39 21.18
N CYS A 308 2.11 11.83 19.93
CA CYS A 308 3.26 12.54 19.36
C CYS A 308 3.31 13.96 19.89
N ILE A 309 4.45 14.34 20.48
CA ILE A 309 4.71 15.67 21.02
C ILE A 309 5.96 16.25 20.37
N THR A 310 6.09 17.58 20.40
CA THR A 310 7.33 18.24 20.03
C THR A 310 8.31 18.24 21.21
N PHE A 311 9.60 18.16 20.90
CA PHE A 311 10.69 18.31 21.87
C PHE A 311 11.88 19.03 21.24
N THR A 312 12.74 19.62 22.07
CA THR A 312 13.99 20.22 21.62
C THR A 312 15.08 19.16 21.55
N TYR A 313 15.62 18.97 20.35
CA TYR A 313 16.78 18.14 20.08
C TYR A 313 18.05 19.00 19.99
N GLY A 314 19.08 18.56 20.71
CA GLY A 314 20.39 19.19 20.89
C GLY A 314 21.29 19.18 19.65
N GLY A 315 20.90 18.46 18.59
CA GLY A 315 21.64 18.34 17.33
C GLY A 315 22.69 17.24 17.28
N CYS A 316 22.85 16.43 18.34
CA CYS A 316 23.65 15.22 18.31
C CYS A 316 23.21 14.21 19.38
N ARG A 317 23.59 12.95 19.20
CA ARG A 317 23.26 11.81 20.08
C ARG A 317 21.73 11.59 20.18
N GLY A 318 21.29 10.89 21.21
CA GLY A 318 19.89 10.49 21.36
C GLY A 318 19.64 9.14 20.71
N ASN A 319 18.37 8.84 20.46
CA ASN A 319 17.92 7.53 20.01
C ASN A 319 16.89 7.67 18.88
N GLY A 320 16.31 6.54 18.48
CA GLY A 320 15.32 6.47 17.40
C GLY A 320 13.98 7.16 17.70
N ASN A 321 13.63 7.52 18.94
CA ASN A 321 12.38 8.22 19.25
C ASN A 321 12.44 9.71 18.89
N LYS A 322 12.61 9.96 17.60
CA LYS A 322 12.86 11.27 17.03
C LYS A 322 12.40 11.27 15.58
N PHE A 323 11.48 12.16 15.24
CA PHE A 323 10.79 12.25 13.97
C PHE A 323 10.83 13.70 13.47
N TYR A 324 10.93 13.90 12.16
CA TYR A 324 11.03 15.24 11.57
C TYR A 324 9.66 15.88 11.34
N THR A 325 8.59 15.08 11.36
CA THR A 325 7.22 15.58 11.25
C THR A 325 6.28 14.86 12.21
N GLU A 326 5.17 15.54 12.57
CA GLU A 326 4.10 14.92 13.36
C GLU A 326 3.54 13.68 12.68
N LYS A 327 3.31 13.77 11.36
CA LYS A 327 2.80 12.69 10.53
C LYS A 327 3.71 11.46 10.63
N GLU A 328 5.02 11.66 10.48
CA GLU A 328 6.01 10.59 10.61
C GLU A 328 5.95 9.93 11.99
N CYS A 329 5.89 10.71 13.07
CA CYS A 329 5.72 10.16 14.42
C CYS A 329 4.42 9.34 14.56
N LYS A 330 3.29 9.87 14.09
CA LYS A 330 1.99 9.20 14.18
C LYS A 330 1.96 7.91 13.36
N GLU A 331 2.60 7.92 12.19
CA GLU A 331 2.73 6.76 11.30
C GLU A 331 3.56 5.65 11.92
N TYR A 332 4.69 5.98 12.55
CA TYR A 332 5.57 4.99 13.19
C TYR A 332 5.04 4.47 14.54
N CYS A 333 4.35 5.32 15.31
CA CYS A 333 3.96 5.01 16.69
C CYS A 333 2.48 4.68 16.86
N GLY A 334 1.73 4.53 15.77
CA GLY A 334 0.36 4.05 15.81
C GLY A 334 -0.60 4.96 16.57
N VAL A 335 -0.32 6.28 16.62
CA VAL A 335 -1.22 7.26 17.25
C VAL A 335 -2.42 7.48 16.34
N THR A 336 -3.39 6.58 16.44
CA THR A 336 -4.73 6.85 15.92
C THR A 336 -5.24 8.06 16.68
N GLY A 337 -5.27 9.22 16.03
CA GLY A 337 -6.24 10.23 16.42
C GLY A 337 -7.60 9.53 16.43
N ASN A 338 -8.26 9.57 17.60
CA ASN A 338 -9.59 9.03 17.90
C ASN A 338 -10.14 8.08 16.84
N GLY A 339 -10.14 6.79 17.16
CA GLY A 339 -10.66 5.74 16.31
C GLY A 339 -12.09 6.03 15.90
N ASP A 340 -12.26 6.58 14.70
CA ASP A 340 -13.46 6.71 13.92
C ASP A 340 -12.96 6.98 12.48
N ASP A 341 -13.58 6.36 11.49
CA ASP A 341 -13.25 6.45 10.06
C ASP A 341 -12.28 5.40 9.46
N ASP A 342 -12.29 4.17 9.98
CA ASP A 342 -11.75 3.00 9.27
C ASP A 342 -12.90 2.08 8.83
N ILE A 343 -13.57 2.42 7.72
CA ILE A 343 -14.39 1.46 6.98
C ILE A 343 -14.08 1.57 5.48
N LEU A 344 -13.25 0.62 5.07
CA LEU A 344 -13.13 0.02 3.75
C LEU A 344 -12.43 0.85 2.67
N SER A 345 -11.27 0.29 2.35
CA SER A 345 -10.23 0.76 1.46
C SER A 345 -9.59 -0.47 0.83
#